data_AF-A0A2V8Q1S1-F1
#
_entry.id   AF-A0A2V8Q1S1-F1
#
_cell.length_a   1.000
_cell.length_b   1.000
_cell.length_c   1.000
_cell.angle_alpha   90.00
_cell.angle_beta   90.00
_cell.angle_gamma   90.00
#
_symmetry.space_group_name_H-M   'P 1'
#
loop_
_entity.id
_entity.type
_entity.pdbx_description
1 polymer ?
#
loop_
_entity_poly.entity_id
_entity_poly.type
_entity_poly.pdbx_seq_one_letter_code
_entity_poly.pdbx_strand_id
1 'polypeptide(L)' 'MKAQFPTEQTGSGEFQRQEDAFREWISNDGSTPYPAVADRYHLYVSLACPWASRIVIFRKLKGLEEVIGMTVV' A
#
# COMPACT_ATOMS: atom_id res chain seq x y z
N MET A 1 -21.16 -18.31 12.69
CA MET A 1 -20.11 -17.28 12.78
C MET A 1 -20.03 -16.62 11.42
N LYS A 2 -20.22 -15.28 11.30
CA LYS A 2 -20.04 -14.58 10.03
C LYS A 2 -18.59 -14.11 9.93
N ALA A 3 -17.98 -14.21 8.75
CA ALA A 3 -16.68 -13.63 8.49
C ALA A 3 -16.74 -12.10 8.70
N GLN A 4 -15.65 -11.50 9.16
CA GLN A 4 -15.53 -10.04 9.30
C GLN A 4 -15.72 -9.33 7.94
N PHE A 5 -15.34 -9.98 6.84
CA PHE A 5 -15.57 -9.54 5.46
C PHE A 5 -16.38 -10.61 4.70
N PRO A 6 -17.71 -10.49 4.66
CA PRO A 6 -18.58 -11.54 4.11
C PRO A 6 -18.42 -11.77 2.60
N THR A 7 -17.82 -10.81 1.88
CA THR A 7 -17.52 -10.91 0.45
C THR A 7 -16.18 -11.58 0.16
N GLU A 8 -15.34 -11.84 1.17
CA GLU A 8 -14.05 -12.51 0.99
C GLU A 8 -14.12 -14.03 1.03
N GLN A 9 -15.32 -14.58 1.05
CA GLN A 9 -15.55 -16.01 1.09
C GLN A 9 -16.62 -16.41 0.08
N THR A 10 -16.31 -17.38 -0.76
CA THR A 10 -17.29 -17.95 -1.69
C THR A 10 -18.26 -18.86 -0.95
N GLY A 11 -19.38 -19.22 -1.59
CA GLY A 11 -20.34 -20.16 -1.02
C GLY A 11 -19.75 -21.57 -0.75
N SER A 12 -18.67 -21.95 -1.44
CA SER A 12 -17.92 -23.20 -1.21
C SER A 12 -16.87 -23.08 -0.10
N GLY A 13 -16.67 -21.88 0.46
CA GLY A 13 -15.75 -21.62 1.56
C GLY A 13 -14.34 -21.20 1.15
N GLU A 14 -14.08 -20.99 -0.14
CA GLU A 14 -12.79 -20.51 -0.63
C GLU A 14 -12.58 -19.05 -0.25
N PHE A 15 -11.33 -18.68 0.06
CA PHE A 15 -10.95 -17.29 0.27
C PHE A 15 -10.86 -16.55 -1.07
N GLN A 16 -11.57 -15.44 -1.19
CA GLN A 16 -11.52 -14.54 -2.34
C GLN A 16 -11.03 -13.16 -1.87
N ARG A 17 -9.81 -12.79 -2.23
CA ARG A 17 -9.24 -11.50 -1.78
C ARG A 17 -9.98 -10.32 -2.42
N GLN A 18 -10.25 -9.29 -1.64
CA GLN A 18 -10.69 -7.99 -2.17
C GLN A 18 -9.67 -7.39 -3.13
N GLU A 19 -10.18 -6.64 -4.11
CA GLU A 19 -9.33 -5.82 -4.97
C GLU A 19 -8.87 -4.54 -4.27
N ASP A 20 -7.72 -4.00 -4.70
CA ASP A 20 -7.23 -2.73 -4.18
C ASP A 20 -8.14 -1.59 -4.63
N ALA A 21 -8.59 -0.77 -3.66
CA ALA A 21 -9.47 0.36 -3.92
C ALA A 21 -8.76 1.56 -4.58
N PHE A 22 -7.45 1.74 -4.33
CA PHE A 22 -6.65 2.85 -4.84
C PHE A 22 -5.56 2.34 -5.78
N ARG A 23 -5.56 2.81 -7.03
CA ARG A 23 -4.65 2.34 -8.08
C ARG A 23 -3.95 3.46 -8.85
N GLU A 24 -3.99 4.68 -8.30
CA GLU A 24 -3.36 5.85 -8.89
C GLU A 24 -1.84 5.81 -8.78
N TRP A 25 -1.15 6.56 -9.65
CA TRP A 25 0.31 6.59 -9.75
C TRP A 25 0.89 7.94 -9.38
N ILE A 26 2.08 7.93 -8.77
CA ILE A 26 2.93 9.10 -8.61
C ILE A 26 3.92 9.14 -9.78
N SER A 27 4.03 10.27 -10.46
CA SER A 27 4.94 10.43 -11.61
C SER A 27 5.68 11.78 -11.59
N ASN A 28 6.80 11.87 -12.30
CA ASN A 28 7.55 13.12 -12.51
C ASN A 28 7.33 13.74 -13.90
N ASP A 29 6.62 13.06 -14.80
CA ASP A 29 6.38 13.49 -16.20
C ASP A 29 5.08 14.29 -16.39
N GLY A 30 4.32 14.52 -15.32
CA GLY A 30 3.05 15.24 -15.36
C GLY A 30 1.87 14.43 -15.91
N SER A 31 2.02 13.13 -16.17
CA SER A 31 0.93 12.25 -16.64
C SER A 31 -0.16 11.98 -15.59
N THR A 32 0.12 12.28 -14.32
CA THR A 32 -0.78 12.03 -13.18
C THR A 32 -0.95 13.30 -12.35
N PRO A 33 -2.06 13.44 -11.59
CA PRO A 33 -2.25 14.56 -10.66
C PRO A 33 -1.34 14.48 -9.41
N TYR A 34 -0.51 13.44 -9.29
CA TYR A 34 0.36 13.17 -8.15
C TYR A 34 1.84 13.32 -8.54
N PRO A 35 2.41 14.54 -8.52
CA PRO A 35 3.80 14.77 -8.87
C PRO A 35 4.76 14.20 -7.82
N ALA A 36 5.88 13.62 -8.26
CA ALA A 36 6.95 13.14 -7.39
C ALA A 36 7.76 14.32 -6.79
N VAL A 37 7.36 14.78 -5.59
CA VAL A 37 8.01 15.85 -4.83
C VAL A 37 8.31 15.41 -3.41
N ALA A 38 9.40 15.91 -2.82
CA ALA A 38 9.80 15.61 -1.45
C ALA A 38 8.74 16.08 -0.44
N ASP A 39 8.69 15.42 0.72
CA ASP A 39 7.90 15.80 1.89
C ASP A 39 6.38 15.91 1.65
N ARG A 40 5.86 15.23 0.62
CA ARG A 40 4.43 15.22 0.25
C ARG A 40 3.73 13.91 0.57
N TYR A 41 4.43 12.79 0.49
CA TYR A 41 3.84 11.45 0.57
C TYR A 41 4.24 10.74 1.87
N HIS A 42 3.33 9.91 2.38
CA HIS A 42 3.50 9.21 3.64
C HIS A 42 3.05 7.76 3.51
N LEU A 43 3.76 6.84 4.16
CA LEU A 43 3.43 5.42 4.18
C LEU A 43 2.80 5.03 5.52
N TYR A 44 1.68 4.32 5.47
CA TYR A 44 1.10 3.64 6.61
C TYR A 44 1.30 2.14 6.41
N VAL A 45 2.01 1.49 7.33
CA VAL A 45 2.45 0.11 7.16
C VAL A 45 2.26 -0.70 8.44
N SER A 46 2.04 -2.00 8.31
CA SER A 46 2.23 -2.93 9.43
C SER A 46 3.46 -3.78 9.15
N LEU A 47 4.35 -3.92 10.14
CA LEU A 47 5.58 -4.70 10.00
C LEU A 47 5.33 -6.22 9.90
N ALA A 48 4.13 -6.68 10.27
CA ALA A 48 3.71 -8.06 10.10
C ALA A 48 3.18 -8.36 8.69
N CYS A 49 2.82 -7.33 7.90
CA CYS A 49 2.15 -7.51 6.62
C CYS A 49 3.17 -7.74 5.48
N PRO A 50 3.16 -8.91 4.81
CA PRO A 50 4.13 -9.21 3.75
C PRO A 50 3.97 -8.31 2.51
N TRP A 51 2.79 -7.73 2.29
CA TRP A 51 2.56 -6.77 1.22
C TRP A 51 3.24 -5.43 1.51
N ALA A 52 3.06 -4.92 2.73
CA ALA A 52 3.68 -3.67 3.17
C ALA A 52 5.21 -3.79 3.27
N SER A 53 5.73 -4.96 3.69
CA SER A 53 7.17 -5.22 3.77
C SER A 53 7.90 -4.98 2.44
N ARG A 54 7.25 -5.21 1.29
CA ARG A 54 7.82 -4.92 -0.03
C ARG A 54 8.17 -3.43 -0.18
N ILE A 55 7.26 -2.55 0.22
CA ILE A 55 7.45 -1.10 0.11
C ILE A 55 8.49 -0.62 1.13
N VAL A 56 8.49 -1.17 2.35
CA VAL A 56 9.51 -0.84 3.37
C VAL A 56 10.92 -1.15 2.88
N ILE A 57 11.13 -2.33 2.30
CA ILE A 57 12.42 -2.73 1.71
C ILE A 57 12.80 -1.76 0.57
N PHE A 58 11.87 -1.46 -0.33
CA PHE A 58 12.18 -0.62 -1.49
C PHE A 58 12.45 0.84 -1.12
N ARG A 59 11.75 1.38 -0.10
CA ARG A 59 12.03 2.70 0.48
C ARG A 59 13.49 2.79 0.95
N LYS A 60 13.99 1.74 1.61
CA LYS A 60 15.40 1.65 2.05
C LYS A 60 16.35 1.56 0.86
N LEU A 61 16.09 0.64 -0.07
CA LEU A 61 16.96 0.44 -1.24
C LEU A 61 17.07 1.67 -2.14
N LYS A 62 16.04 2.50 -2.19
CA LYS A 62 16.02 3.74 -2.96
C LYS A 62 16.48 4.97 -2.17
N GLY A 63 16.81 4.83 -0.90
CA GLY A 63 17.24 5.95 -0.05
C GLY A 63 16.15 7.01 0.15
N LEU A 64 14.87 6.63 0.12
CA LEU A 64 13.74 7.57 0.20
C LEU A 64 13.33 7.88 1.65
N GLU A 65 14.19 7.58 2.61
CA GLU A 65 13.82 7.60 4.03
C GLU A 65 13.63 9.01 4.58
N GLU A 66 14.37 9.98 4.04
CA GLU A 66 14.32 11.37 4.47
C GLU A 66 13.13 12.14 3.87
N VAL A 67 12.55 11.66 2.76
CA VAL A 67 11.53 12.40 1.99
C VAL A 67 10.15 11.76 1.96
N ILE A 68 10.04 10.50 2.39
CA ILE A 68 8.77 9.78 2.53
C ILE A 68 8.63 9.32 3.97
N GLY A 69 7.76 9.98 4.73
CA GLY A 69 7.45 9.62 6.11
C GLY A 69 6.80 8.24 6.22
N MET A 70 6.88 7.62 7.40
CA MET A 70 6.31 6.29 7.63
C MET A 70 5.74 6.16 9.05
N THR A 71 4.52 5.62 9.15
CA THR A 71 3.87 5.26 10.42
C THR A 71 3.59 3.76 10.45
N VAL A 72 3.89 3.14 11.60
CA VAL A 72 3.70 1.70 11.82
C VAL A 72 2.42 1.44 12.62
N VAL A 73 1.63 0.45 12.20
CA VAL A 73 0.42 -0.04 12.86
C VAL A 73 0.52 -1.50 13.30
#